data_AF-A0A2V8RC98-F1
#
_entry.id   AF-A0A2V8RC98-F1
#
_cell.length_a   1.000
_cell.length_b   1.000
_cell.length_c   1.000
_cell.angle_alpha   90.00
_cell.angle_beta   90.00
_cell.angle_gamma   90.00
#
_symmetry.space_group_name_H-M   'P 1'
#
loop_
_entity.id
_entity.type
_entity.pdbx_description
1 polymer ?
#
loop_
_entity_poly.entity_id
_entity_poly.type
_entity_poly.pdbx_seq_one_letter_code
_entity_poly.pdbx_strand_id
1 'polypeptide(L)'
;MDQELDEELRSYVEMLTDEKVQRGMRAEEARRSSLIEVGGIEQVKEQVREVRIGATMATFLRDVRYGARSLARSPGFTAVALLTLALGIGANTAIFSVVNAVLLRPLPFPGSGELVVVRDENGKTGETFPSVSPADFFDWKSQSRSFASLAAYSGWSVTLLRG
;
A
#
# COMPACT_ATOMS: atom_id res chain seq x y z
N MET A 1 9.84 25.48 15.38
CA MET A 1 10.88 25.49 14.33
C MET A 1 10.55 26.29 13.09
N ASP A 2 9.78 25.86 12.09
CA ASP A 2 9.59 26.74 10.89
C ASP A 2 8.81 28.02 11.22
N GLN A 3 7.82 27.93 12.10
CA GLN A 3 7.10 29.10 12.64
C GLN A 3 7.96 29.94 13.60
N GLU A 4 8.85 29.28 14.35
CA GLU A 4 9.74 29.93 15.33
C GLU A 4 10.84 30.73 14.62
N LEU A 5 11.40 30.18 13.54
CA LEU A 5 12.35 30.89 12.68
C LEU A 5 11.68 32.07 11.96
N ASP A 6 10.44 31.90 11.49
CA ASP A 6 9.67 33.00 10.89
C ASP A 6 9.40 34.13 11.90
N GLU A 7 9.08 33.76 13.14
CA GLU A 7 8.82 34.70 14.23
C GLU A 7 10.09 35.44 14.66
N GLU A 8 11.22 34.74 14.83
CA GLU A 8 12.52 35.36 15.11
C GLU A 8 12.95 36.32 13.99
N LEU A 9 12.82 35.91 12.74
CA LEU A 9 13.17 36.74 11.58
C LEU A 9 12.29 37.99 11.49
N ARG A 10 10.98 37.88 11.75
CA ARG A 10 10.08 39.03 11.80
C ARG A 10 10.43 39.98 12.94
N SER A 11 10.65 39.44 14.13
CA SER A 11 11.04 40.22 15.31
C SER A 11 12.34 40.99 15.05
N TYR A 12 13.32 40.35 14.40
CA TYR A 12 14.58 40.98 14.03
C TYR A 12 14.40 42.12 13.01
N VAL A 13 13.56 41.91 11.98
CA VAL A 13 13.24 42.95 10.99
C VAL A 13 12.51 44.14 11.62
N GLU A 14 11.57 43.88 12.54
CA GLU A 14 10.85 44.93 13.28
C GLU A 14 11.81 45.76 14.14
N MET A 15 12.69 45.10 14.90
CA MET A 15 13.70 45.77 15.73
C MET A 15 14.61 46.70 14.91
N LEU A 16 15.13 46.22 13.76
CA LEU A 16 15.95 47.03 12.85
C LEU A 16 15.17 48.20 12.24
N THR A 17 13.89 48.00 11.96
CA THR A 17 13.01 49.04 11.41
C THR A 17 12.82 50.16 12.43
N ASP A 18 12.50 49.82 13.68
CA ASP A 18 12.31 50.79 14.76
C ASP A 18 13.59 51.58 15.05
N GLU A 19 14.75 50.93 15.05
CA GLU A 19 16.04 51.58 15.24
C GLU A 19 16.32 52.62 14.13
N LYS A 20 16.04 52.28 12.87
CA LYS A 20 16.24 53.20 11.73
C LYS A 20 15.25 54.37 11.77
N VAL A 21 14.02 54.14 12.23
CA VAL A 21 13.04 55.22 12.43
C VAL A 21 13.49 56.17 13.53
N GLN A 22 14.00 55.65 14.65
CA GLN A 22 14.57 56.47 15.74
C GLN A 22 15.77 57.30 15.27
N ARG A 23 16.55 56.78 14.30
CA ARG A 23 17.65 57.51 13.65
C ARG A 23 17.21 58.52 12.59
N GLY A 24 15.89 58.75 12.43
CA GLY A 24 15.31 59.78 11.58
C GLY A 24 14.90 59.33 10.18
N MET A 25 14.96 58.02 9.87
CA MET A 25 14.51 57.49 8.58
C MET A 25 12.97 57.39 8.55
N ARG A 26 12.35 57.59 7.38
CA ARG A 26 10.90 57.39 7.23
C ARG A 26 10.54 55.90 7.41
N ALA A 27 9.42 55.61 8.05
CA ALA A 27 9.00 54.24 8.41
C ALA A 27 8.96 53.25 7.21
N GLU A 28 8.42 53.69 6.07
CA GLU A 28 8.39 52.88 4.83
C GLU A 28 9.80 52.53 4.32
N GLU A 29 10.71 53.51 4.38
CA GLU A 29 12.08 53.39 3.89
C GLU A 29 12.94 52.56 4.85
N ALA A 30 12.73 52.74 6.16
CA ALA A 30 13.32 51.93 7.22
C ALA A 30 12.95 50.45 7.08
N ARG A 31 11.66 50.14 6.89
CA ARG A 31 11.19 48.76 6.72
C ARG A 31 11.76 48.11 5.47
N ARG A 32 11.76 48.84 4.35
CA ARG A 32 12.35 48.34 3.09
C ARG A 32 13.85 48.09 3.23
N SER A 33 14.59 49.01 3.86
CA SER A 33 16.02 48.87 4.12
C SER A 33 16.32 47.67 5.04
N SER A 34 15.54 47.47 6.11
CA SER A 34 15.72 46.34 7.04
C SER A 34 15.45 44.99 6.38
N LEU A 35 14.42 44.89 5.54
CA LEU A 35 14.17 43.66 4.77
C LEU A 35 15.31 43.30 3.82
N ILE A 36 15.94 44.31 3.19
CA ILE A 36 17.10 44.11 2.32
C ILE A 36 18.33 43.70 3.13
N GLU A 37 18.56 44.33 4.28
CA GLU A 37 19.70 44.05 5.15
C GLU A 37 19.66 42.65 5.76
N VAL A 38 18.47 42.17 6.14
CA VAL A 38 18.25 40.79 6.61
C VAL A 38 18.36 39.79 5.46
N GLY A 39 18.41 40.25 4.20
CA GLY A 39 18.50 39.39 3.02
C GLY A 39 17.18 38.73 2.65
N GLY A 40 16.04 39.30 3.07
CA GLY A 40 14.69 38.81 2.79
C GLY A 40 14.29 37.58 3.63
N ILE A 41 13.19 37.70 4.39
CA ILE A 41 12.70 36.64 5.30
C ILE A 41 12.53 35.30 4.57
N GLU A 42 11.92 35.31 3.38
CA GLU A 42 11.68 34.10 2.60
C GLU A 42 12.96 33.46 2.04
N GLN A 43 13.97 34.27 1.70
CA GLN A 43 15.26 33.77 1.17
C GLN A 43 16.08 33.10 2.28
N VAL A 44 16.10 33.67 3.48
CA VAL A 44 16.78 33.07 4.63
C VAL A 44 16.09 31.76 5.04
N LYS A 45 14.76 31.71 5.04
CA LYS A 45 14.00 30.48 5.31
C LYS A 45 14.34 29.37 4.30
N GLU A 46 14.44 29.70 3.01
CA GLU A 46 14.79 28.70 2.00
C GLU A 46 16.23 28.19 2.14
N GLN A 47 17.20 29.05 2.47
CA GLN A 47 18.58 28.64 2.71
C GLN A 47 18.69 27.68 3.91
N VAL A 48 18.02 27.99 5.02
CA VAL A 48 17.98 27.11 6.19
C VAL A 48 17.33 25.77 5.84
N ARG A 49 16.26 25.79 5.04
CA ARG A 49 15.57 24.60 4.58
C ARG A 49 16.45 23.70 3.72
N GLU A 50 17.21 24.25 2.76
CA GLU A 50 18.15 23.49 1.94
C GLU A 50 19.23 22.79 2.78
N VAL A 51 19.90 23.54 3.66
CA VAL A 51 20.96 22.99 4.52
C VAL A 51 20.41 21.91 5.44
N ARG A 52 19.21 22.14 5.99
CA ARG A 52 18.52 21.19 6.87
C ARG A 52 18.19 19.89 6.14
N ILE A 53 17.66 19.95 4.92
CA ILE A 53 17.33 18.74 4.14
C ILE A 53 18.59 17.92 3.85
N GLY A 54 19.70 18.57 3.53
CA GLY A 54 20.99 17.89 3.36
C GLY A 54 21.47 17.21 4.66
N ALA A 55 21.35 17.92 5.78
CA ALA A 55 21.76 17.40 7.09
C ALA A 55 20.89 16.23 7.58
N THR A 56 19.57 16.28 7.37
CA THR A 56 18.66 15.19 7.75
C THR A 56 18.92 13.94 6.90
N MET A 57 19.17 14.09 5.59
CA MET A 57 19.52 12.97 4.73
C MET A 57 20.86 12.33 5.14
N ALA A 58 21.88 13.14 5.42
CA ALA A 58 23.17 12.66 5.88
C ALA A 58 23.09 11.95 7.25
N THR A 59 22.22 12.43 8.13
CA THR A 59 21.95 11.81 9.43
C THR A 59 21.24 10.47 9.26
N PHE A 60 20.19 10.42 8.43
CA PHE A 60 19.47 9.20 8.12
C PHE A 60 20.38 8.11 7.56
N LEU A 61 21.23 8.45 6.58
CA LEU A 61 22.20 7.49 6.02
C LEU A 61 23.20 6.98 7.06
N ARG A 62 23.62 7.85 7.99
CA ARG A 62 24.52 7.48 9.08
C ARG A 62 23.85 6.50 10.03
N ASP A 63 22.60 6.75 10.39
CA ASP A 63 21.81 5.89 11.28
C ASP A 63 21.52 4.55 10.64
N VAL A 64 21.16 4.52 9.35
CA VAL A 64 20.98 3.28 8.58
C VAL A 64 22.28 2.47 8.55
N ARG A 65 23.42 3.10 8.24
CA ARG A 65 24.72 2.43 8.22
C ARG A 65 25.10 1.89 9.61
N TYR A 66 24.81 2.66 10.65
CA TYR A 66 25.04 2.26 12.03
C TYR A 66 24.17 1.07 12.43
N GLY A 67 22.87 1.12 12.12
CA GLY A 67 21.92 0.04 12.31
C GLY A 67 22.38 -1.24 11.61
N ALA A 68 22.73 -1.16 10.31
CA ALA A 68 23.23 -2.30 9.55
C ALA A 68 24.50 -2.91 10.19
N ARG A 69 25.43 -2.08 10.66
CA ARG A 69 26.63 -2.55 11.39
C ARG A 69 26.27 -3.20 12.72
N SER A 70 25.25 -2.71 13.42
CA SER A 70 24.73 -3.31 14.64
C SER A 70 24.15 -4.70 14.38
N LEU A 71 23.31 -4.84 13.35
CA LEU A 71 22.75 -6.13 12.93
C LEU A 71 23.83 -7.14 12.54
N ALA A 72 24.90 -6.69 11.88
CA ALA A 72 26.04 -7.52 11.53
C ALA A 72 26.88 -7.97 12.75
N ARG A 73 26.81 -7.23 13.87
CA ARG A 73 27.48 -7.59 15.13
C ARG A 73 26.68 -8.59 15.97
N SER A 74 25.37 -8.75 15.72
CA SER A 74 24.48 -9.69 16.42
C SER A 74 23.83 -10.70 15.46
N PRO A 75 24.63 -11.54 14.78
CA PRO A 75 24.15 -12.39 13.67
C PRO A 75 23.03 -13.36 14.08
N GLY A 76 23.04 -13.87 15.32
CA GLY A 76 22.01 -14.79 15.80
C GLY A 76 20.62 -14.13 15.90
N PHE A 77 20.54 -12.94 16.50
CA PHE A 77 19.29 -12.19 16.59
C PHE A 77 18.79 -11.77 15.20
N THR A 78 19.70 -11.25 14.37
CA THR A 78 19.39 -10.84 13.00
C THR A 78 18.86 -12.01 12.16
N ALA A 79 19.42 -13.21 12.29
CA ALA A 79 18.94 -14.39 11.58
C ALA A 79 17.51 -14.76 11.98
N VAL A 80 17.20 -14.79 13.28
CA VAL A 80 15.84 -15.09 13.76
C VAL A 80 14.83 -14.04 13.29
N ALA A 81 15.21 -12.75 13.34
CA ALA A 81 14.38 -11.65 12.87
C ALA A 81 14.09 -11.77 11.37
N LEU A 82 15.12 -12.05 10.56
CA LEU A 82 15.00 -12.24 9.11
C LEU A 82 14.12 -13.44 8.77
N LEU A 83 14.31 -14.58 9.44
CA LEU A 83 13.49 -15.78 9.22
C LEU A 83 12.03 -15.53 9.55
N THR A 84 11.76 -14.87 10.67
CA THR A 84 10.38 -14.52 11.08
C THR A 84 9.72 -13.60 10.05
N LEU A 85 10.44 -12.57 9.60
CA LEU A 85 9.96 -11.64 8.59
C LEU A 85 9.71 -12.34 7.24
N ALA A 86 10.65 -13.18 6.82
CA ALA A 86 10.55 -13.95 5.57
C ALA A 86 9.36 -14.92 5.59
N LEU A 87 9.13 -15.59 6.73
CA LEU A 87 7.98 -16.47 6.90
C LEU A 87 6.66 -15.70 6.85
N GLY A 88 6.55 -14.56 7.54
CA GLY A 88 5.33 -13.74 7.51
C GLY A 88 5.00 -13.21 6.12
N ILE A 89 6.00 -12.65 5.42
CA ILE A 89 5.83 -12.11 4.07
C ILE A 89 5.56 -13.24 3.07
N GLY A 90 6.36 -14.32 3.14
CA GLY A 90 6.29 -15.46 2.23
C GLY A 90 4.98 -16.23 2.37
N ALA A 91 4.50 -16.47 3.59
CA ALA A 91 3.23 -17.16 3.82
C ALA A 91 2.06 -16.37 3.24
N ASN A 92 1.98 -15.07 3.51
CA ASN A 92 0.92 -14.22 2.95
C ASN A 92 0.98 -14.19 1.42
N THR A 93 2.19 -14.03 0.85
CA THR A 93 2.39 -14.03 -0.60
C THR A 93 2.01 -15.36 -1.23
N ALA A 94 2.35 -16.49 -0.60
CA ALA A 94 2.05 -17.83 -1.09
C ALA A 94 0.55 -18.10 -1.08
N ILE A 95 -0.16 -17.74 -0.01
CA ILE A 95 -1.62 -17.88 0.07
C ILE A 95 -2.28 -17.08 -1.06
N PHE A 96 -1.92 -15.80 -1.22
CA PHE A 96 -2.47 -14.98 -2.31
C PHE A 96 -2.10 -15.52 -3.69
N SER A 97 -0.89 -16.05 -3.87
CA SER A 97 -0.47 -16.65 -5.14
C SER A 97 -1.29 -17.89 -5.48
N VAL A 98 -1.53 -18.78 -4.51
CA VAL A 98 -2.37 -19.97 -4.68
C VAL A 98 -3.81 -19.57 -4.96
N VAL A 99 -4.37 -18.66 -4.16
CA VAL A 99 -5.73 -18.11 -4.39
C VAL A 99 -5.82 -17.52 -5.80
N ASN A 100 -4.85 -16.73 -6.22
CA ASN A 100 -4.87 -16.14 -7.54
C ASN A 100 -4.73 -17.20 -8.66
N ALA A 101 -3.90 -18.22 -8.46
CA ALA A 101 -3.69 -19.28 -9.44
C ALA A 101 -4.89 -20.24 -9.56
N VAL A 102 -5.59 -20.51 -8.45
CA VAL A 102 -6.66 -21.53 -8.38
C VAL A 102 -8.05 -20.92 -8.50
N LEU A 103 -8.29 -19.75 -7.90
CA LEU A 103 -9.61 -19.11 -7.84
C LEU A 103 -9.80 -17.99 -8.88
N LEU A 104 -8.73 -17.25 -9.22
CA LEU A 104 -8.87 -16.03 -10.04
C LEU A 104 -8.35 -16.18 -11.48
N ARG A 105 -7.43 -17.12 -11.73
CA ARG A 105 -7.04 -17.46 -13.10
C ARG A 105 -8.17 -18.26 -13.73
N PRO A 106 -8.76 -17.80 -14.85
CA PRO A 106 -9.82 -18.56 -15.52
C PRO A 106 -9.28 -19.95 -15.80
N LEU A 107 -10.03 -20.98 -15.37
CA LEU A 107 -9.62 -22.37 -15.55
C LEU A 107 -9.21 -22.56 -17.02
N PRO A 108 -8.09 -23.25 -17.31
CA PRO A 108 -7.56 -23.42 -18.66
C PRO A 108 -8.42 -24.39 -19.50
N PHE A 109 -9.72 -24.19 -19.51
CA PHE A 109 -10.66 -24.79 -20.43
C PHE A 109 -10.85 -23.82 -21.60
N PRO A 110 -10.64 -24.28 -22.85
CA PRO A 110 -11.06 -23.51 -24.01
C PRO A 110 -12.54 -23.12 -23.87
N GLY A 111 -12.86 -21.83 -24.00
CA GLY A 111 -14.25 -21.35 -23.87
C GLY A 111 -14.76 -21.21 -22.43
N SER A 112 -13.91 -20.94 -21.43
CA SER A 112 -14.32 -20.81 -20.02
C SER A 112 -15.46 -19.80 -19.78
N GLY A 113 -15.64 -18.80 -20.65
CA GLY A 113 -16.76 -17.85 -20.61
C GLY A 113 -18.10 -18.39 -21.14
N GLU A 114 -18.11 -19.56 -21.75
CA GLU A 114 -19.30 -20.25 -22.29
C GLU A 114 -19.82 -21.33 -21.33
N LEU A 115 -19.16 -21.51 -20.17
CA LEU A 115 -19.55 -22.47 -19.15
C LEU A 115 -20.71 -21.92 -18.32
N VAL A 116 -21.80 -22.68 -18.28
CA VAL A 116 -22.96 -22.40 -17.43
C VAL A 116 -23.27 -23.61 -16.56
N VAL A 117 -23.75 -23.36 -15.33
CA VAL A 117 -24.17 -24.43 -14.41
C VAL A 117 -25.69 -24.58 -14.52
N VAL A 118 -26.13 -25.74 -15.01
CA VAL A 118 -27.55 -26.12 -15.03
C VAL A 118 -27.89 -26.76 -13.69
N ARG A 119 -28.97 -26.29 -13.05
CA ARG A 119 -29.48 -26.84 -11.79
C ARG A 119 -30.94 -27.21 -11.95
N ASP A 120 -31.37 -28.23 -11.22
CA ASP A 120 -32.79 -28.59 -11.14
C ASP A 120 -33.50 -27.63 -10.17
N GLU A 121 -34.71 -27.21 -10.51
CA GLU A 121 -35.54 -26.33 -9.71
C GLU A 121 -36.91 -26.96 -9.52
N ASN A 122 -37.36 -27.02 -8.27
CA ASN A 122 -38.72 -27.43 -7.97
C ASN A 122 -39.71 -26.39 -8.49
N GLY A 123 -40.40 -26.70 -9.59
CA GLY A 123 -41.37 -25.78 -10.20
C GLY A 123 -42.56 -25.36 -9.32
N LYS A 124 -42.73 -25.94 -8.12
CA LYS A 124 -43.76 -25.52 -7.14
C LYS A 124 -43.23 -24.64 -6.01
N THR A 125 -41.98 -24.85 -5.58
CA THR A 125 -41.39 -24.15 -4.43
C THR A 125 -40.30 -23.15 -4.83
N GLY A 126 -39.81 -23.21 -6.07
CA GLY A 126 -38.66 -22.43 -6.55
C GLY A 126 -37.33 -22.87 -5.95
N GLU A 127 -37.31 -23.97 -5.19
CA GLU A 127 -36.10 -24.47 -4.55
C GLU A 127 -35.19 -25.13 -5.58
N THR A 128 -33.96 -24.65 -5.67
CA THR A 128 -32.94 -25.22 -6.52
C THR A 128 -32.23 -26.37 -5.78
N PHE A 129 -32.19 -27.55 -6.40
CA PHE A 129 -31.48 -28.69 -5.82
C PHE A 129 -29.99 -28.63 -6.16
N PRO A 130 -29.09 -28.89 -5.19
CA PRO A 130 -27.64 -28.90 -5.41
C PRO A 130 -27.17 -30.11 -6.23
N SER A 131 -28.03 -31.11 -6.44
CA SER A 131 -27.72 -32.36 -7.13
C SER A 131 -28.84 -32.74 -8.09
N VAL A 132 -28.46 -33.22 -9.27
CA VAL A 132 -29.36 -33.72 -10.31
C VAL A 132 -29.36 -35.24 -10.27
N SER A 133 -30.52 -35.88 -10.40
CA SER A 133 -30.55 -37.34 -10.46
C SER A 133 -29.87 -37.84 -11.76
N PRO A 134 -29.23 -39.03 -11.76
CA PRO A 134 -28.62 -39.54 -12.98
C PRO A 134 -29.60 -39.68 -14.15
N ALA A 135 -30.87 -40.01 -13.87
CA ALA A 135 -31.91 -40.12 -14.88
C ALA A 135 -32.19 -38.76 -15.54
N ASP A 136 -32.38 -37.71 -14.74
CA ASP A 136 -32.63 -36.36 -15.25
C ASP A 136 -31.45 -35.85 -16.09
N PHE A 137 -30.21 -36.16 -15.68
CA PHE A 137 -29.03 -35.83 -16.50
C PHE A 137 -29.06 -36.49 -17.88
N PHE A 138 -29.41 -37.78 -17.97
CA PHE A 138 -29.51 -38.48 -19.26
C PHE A 138 -30.66 -37.93 -20.12
N ASP A 139 -31.78 -37.58 -19.50
CA ASP A 139 -32.91 -36.96 -20.19
C ASP A 139 -32.52 -35.59 -20.75
N TRP A 140 -31.89 -34.73 -19.94
CA TRP A 140 -31.41 -33.43 -20.42
C TRP A 140 -30.36 -33.57 -21.52
N LYS A 141 -29.45 -34.53 -21.39
CA LYS A 141 -28.41 -34.79 -22.40
C LYS A 141 -29.01 -35.23 -23.74
N SER A 142 -30.11 -35.99 -23.73
CA SER A 142 -30.76 -36.46 -24.96
C SER A 142 -31.69 -35.41 -25.60
N GLN A 143 -32.34 -34.58 -24.77
CA GLN A 143 -33.35 -33.61 -25.20
C GLN A 143 -32.76 -32.22 -25.50
N SER A 144 -31.61 -31.86 -24.91
CA SER A 144 -30.98 -30.56 -25.15
C SER A 144 -30.52 -30.40 -26.60
N ARG A 145 -30.73 -29.20 -27.14
CA ARG A 145 -30.19 -28.73 -28.43
C ARG A 145 -29.44 -27.39 -28.32
N SER A 146 -29.57 -26.72 -27.17
CA SER A 146 -29.01 -25.38 -26.95
C SER A 146 -27.57 -25.40 -26.40
N PHE A 147 -27.10 -26.56 -25.93
CA PHE A 147 -25.75 -26.72 -25.38
C PHE A 147 -24.90 -27.61 -26.29
N ALA A 148 -23.66 -27.19 -26.56
CA ALA A 148 -22.72 -27.97 -27.37
C ALA A 148 -22.33 -29.31 -26.71
N SER A 149 -22.26 -29.34 -25.36
CA SER A 149 -22.01 -30.56 -24.59
C SER A 149 -22.54 -30.42 -23.17
N LEU A 150 -22.98 -31.53 -22.57
CA LEU A 150 -23.34 -31.61 -21.15
C LEU A 150 -22.45 -32.62 -20.43
N ALA A 151 -21.95 -32.24 -19.26
CA ALA A 151 -21.17 -33.09 -18.35
C ALA A 151 -21.74 -32.98 -16.92
N ALA A 152 -21.69 -34.09 -16.18
CA ALA A 152 -21.99 -34.12 -14.76
C ALA A 152 -20.70 -34.23 -13.96
N TYR A 153 -20.62 -33.55 -12.82
CA TYR A 153 -19.52 -33.66 -11.88
C TYR A 153 -20.06 -33.94 -10.48
N SER A 154 -19.31 -34.71 -9.69
CA SER A 154 -19.58 -34.89 -8.26
C SER A 154 -18.33 -34.54 -7.46
N GLY A 155 -18.50 -33.80 -6.37
CA GLY A 155 -17.43 -33.60 -5.38
C GLY A 155 -17.31 -34.83 -4.51
N TRP A 156 -16.09 -35.32 -4.30
CA TRP A 156 -15.82 -36.40 -3.34
C TRP A 156 -15.11 -35.80 -2.13
N SER A 157 -15.61 -36.06 -0.93
CA SER A 157 -14.92 -35.75 0.32
C SER A 157 -14.21 -37.02 0.81
N VAL A 158 -12.91 -36.95 1.04
CA VAL A 158 -12.13 -38.06 1.59
C VAL A 158 -11.67 -37.68 2.99
N THR A 159 -12.11 -38.44 3.99
CA THR A 159 -11.60 -38.33 5.37
C THR A 159 -10.37 -39.22 5.50
N LEU A 160 -9.19 -38.62 5.70
CA LEU A 160 -7.97 -39.37 5.98
C LEU A 160 -7.97 -39.82 7.45
N LEU A 161 -8.24 -41.11 7.69
CA LEU A 161 -8.00 -41.73 8.99
C LEU A 161 -6.51 -42.07 9.10
N ARG A 162 -5.83 -41.51 10.11
CA ARG A 162 -4.48 -41.93 10.50
C ARG A 162 -4.56 -43.35 11.10
N GLY A 163 -3.84 -44.29 10.49
CA GLY A 163 -3.47 -45.57 11.11
C GLY A 163 -2.24 -45.43 11.96
#